data_AF-A0A2S9XL12-F1
#
_entry.id   AF-A0A2S9XL12-F1
#
_cell.length_a   1.000
_cell.length_b   1.000
_cell.length_c   1.000
_cell.angle_alpha   90.00
_cell.angle_beta   90.00
_cell.angle_gamma   90.00
#
_symmetry.space_group_name_H-M   'P 1'
#
loop_
_entity.id
_entity.type
_entity.pdbx_description
1 polymer ?
#
loop_
_entity_poly.entity_id
_entity_poly.type
_entity_poly.pdbx_seq_one_letter_code
_entity_poly.pdbx_strand_id
1 'polypeptide(L)'
;MVSRSPARIALIASLGWLVSSCSAGGEDEGGFSTFGNTSFTTTASTTVEPETTGDGEPGDGDPDPGDGDGDGDPPSCGDGLVDPTEACDGSNLAGETCVSLGYASGTLGCAPNCADFDVSGCSSATCGNAVIDDGELCDGPELQGQTCASIGFAGGQLGCNPNCLSFDVSGCVDATCGNGVIEGSEVCDGNNLGGQTCATQGFAGGSLLCNGSCTGFNTAGCTNGSGDCCTDNGYPGCQVPSIQNCVCALDPYCCDTLWDSLCVDAAIFDCGAVC
;
A
#
# COMPACT_ATOMS: atom_id res chain seq x y z
N MET A 1 -20.59 -39.47 -26.77
CA MET A 1 -20.50 -38.18 -27.46
C MET A 1 -21.67 -37.33 -27.02
N VAL A 2 -21.43 -36.32 -26.17
CA VAL A 2 -22.43 -35.32 -25.76
C VAL A 2 -21.80 -33.96 -25.97
N SER A 3 -22.55 -33.03 -26.57
CA SER A 3 -22.00 -31.80 -27.14
C SER A 3 -21.76 -30.70 -26.11
N ARG A 4 -20.81 -29.81 -26.41
CA ARG A 4 -20.45 -28.63 -25.62
C ARG A 4 -21.52 -27.54 -25.73
N SER A 5 -21.74 -26.78 -24.65
CA SER A 5 -21.95 -25.32 -24.68
C SER A 5 -21.97 -24.73 -23.26
N PRO A 6 -20.99 -23.91 -22.86
CA PRO A 6 -21.12 -23.04 -21.69
C PRO A 6 -21.76 -21.70 -22.09
N ALA A 7 -22.93 -21.39 -21.54
CA ALA A 7 -23.55 -20.08 -21.72
C ALA A 7 -22.77 -19.02 -20.92
N ARG A 8 -22.28 -17.98 -21.60
CA ARG A 8 -21.55 -16.87 -20.96
C ARG A 8 -22.54 -15.87 -20.34
N ILE A 9 -22.33 -15.55 -19.07
CA ILE A 9 -23.03 -14.48 -18.36
C ILE A 9 -22.52 -13.14 -18.91
N ALA A 10 -23.44 -12.30 -19.41
CA ALA A 10 -23.14 -10.95 -19.87
C ALA A 10 -23.66 -9.95 -18.83
N LEU A 11 -22.79 -9.56 -17.90
CA LEU A 11 -23.08 -8.52 -16.90
C LEU A 11 -22.54 -7.19 -17.42
N ILE A 12 -23.42 -6.35 -17.96
CA ILE A 12 -23.04 -5.07 -18.56
C ILE A 12 -23.03 -3.99 -17.47
N ALA A 13 -21.84 -3.63 -17.02
CA ALA A 13 -21.64 -2.43 -16.20
C ALA A 13 -21.74 -1.18 -17.09
N SER A 14 -22.60 -0.24 -16.71
CA SER A 14 -22.76 1.06 -17.38
C SER A 14 -22.26 2.17 -16.46
N LEU A 15 -21.07 2.70 -16.74
CA LEU A 15 -20.50 3.83 -16.03
C LEU A 15 -21.27 5.12 -16.36
N GLY A 16 -21.78 5.81 -15.35
CA GLY A 16 -22.25 7.20 -15.44
C GLY A 16 -21.16 8.16 -14.97
N TRP A 17 -20.81 9.15 -15.80
CA TRP A 17 -19.74 10.10 -15.52
C TRP A 17 -20.21 11.30 -14.66
N LEU A 18 -19.33 11.73 -13.74
CA LEU A 18 -18.97 13.11 -13.37
C LEU A 18 -20.05 14.21 -13.46
N VAL A 19 -20.26 14.99 -12.37
CA VAL A 19 -19.58 16.30 -12.16
C VAL A 19 -19.92 16.95 -10.81
N SER A 20 -18.94 17.71 -10.28
CA SER A 20 -19.07 18.94 -9.46
C SER A 20 -19.89 18.91 -8.17
N SER A 21 -19.22 19.14 -7.03
CA SER A 21 -19.13 20.48 -6.39
C SER A 21 -18.54 20.37 -4.97
N CYS A 22 -17.27 20.77 -4.78
CA CYS A 22 -16.75 21.03 -3.43
C CYS A 22 -17.11 22.47 -3.06
N SER A 23 -18.05 22.64 -2.13
CA SER A 23 -18.45 23.96 -1.63
C SER A 23 -17.73 24.23 -0.31
N ALA A 24 -16.62 24.96 -0.36
CA ALA A 24 -15.98 25.48 0.84
C ALA A 24 -16.82 26.64 1.40
N GLY A 25 -17.43 26.43 2.57
CA GLY A 25 -17.96 27.52 3.39
C GLY A 25 -16.82 28.29 4.05
N GLY A 26 -16.99 29.60 4.23
CA GLY A 26 -16.00 30.45 4.88
C GLY A 26 -16.66 31.45 5.84
N GLU A 27 -15.96 31.68 6.95
CA GLU A 27 -16.13 32.69 8.02
C GLU A 27 -15.02 32.41 9.07
N ASP A 28 -14.63 33.29 10.00
CA ASP A 28 -14.19 34.71 9.98
C ASP A 28 -13.42 34.94 11.32
N GLU A 29 -12.45 35.84 11.52
CA GLU A 29 -11.77 36.88 10.73
C GLU A 29 -10.27 36.90 11.18
N GLY A 30 -9.36 37.71 10.58
CA GLY A 30 -7.92 37.65 10.92
C GLY A 30 -7.04 38.82 10.45
N GLY A 31 -7.52 40.06 10.44
CA GLY A 31 -6.69 41.21 10.09
C GLY A 31 -5.65 41.61 11.17
N PHE A 32 -4.38 41.73 10.77
CA PHE A 32 -3.52 42.83 11.26
C PHE A 32 -2.42 43.20 10.25
N SER A 33 -2.04 44.48 10.24
CA SER A 33 -1.32 45.13 9.14
C SER A 33 0.20 44.89 9.12
N THR A 34 0.74 44.89 7.90
CA THR A 34 1.92 45.65 7.44
C THR A 34 3.01 45.96 8.46
N PHE A 35 4.19 45.36 8.29
CA PHE A 35 5.52 45.96 8.05
C PHE A 35 6.47 44.76 7.77
N GLY A 36 7.52 44.81 6.96
CA GLY A 36 8.35 45.91 6.50
C GLY A 36 9.79 45.38 6.48
N ASN A 37 10.25 44.90 5.32
CA ASN A 37 11.55 44.25 5.12
C ASN A 37 12.75 45.01 5.70
N THR A 38 13.51 44.38 6.60
CA THR A 38 14.98 44.55 6.69
C THR A 38 15.66 43.26 7.12
N SER A 39 16.53 42.73 6.25
CA SER A 39 17.56 41.75 6.62
C SER A 39 18.70 42.46 7.36
N PHE A 40 19.15 41.93 8.51
CA PHE A 40 20.44 42.34 9.10
C PHE A 40 21.12 41.20 9.86
N THR A 41 22.26 40.76 9.35
CA THR A 41 23.15 39.77 9.97
C THR A 41 24.42 40.47 10.46
N THR A 42 24.69 40.53 11.77
CA THR A 42 26.07 40.61 12.28
C THR A 42 26.21 40.16 13.76
N THR A 43 26.86 39.00 13.93
CA THR A 43 27.86 38.61 14.96
C THR A 43 27.63 38.81 16.48
N ALA A 44 27.91 37.73 17.20
CA ALA A 44 27.93 37.53 18.66
C ALA A 44 28.91 38.42 19.47
N SER A 45 28.70 38.58 20.79
CA SER A 45 29.45 37.82 21.84
C SER A 45 29.11 38.23 23.30
N THR A 46 29.31 37.29 24.25
CA THR A 46 29.49 37.42 25.72
C THR A 46 28.49 38.20 26.61
N THR A 47 27.74 37.47 27.46
CA THR A 47 27.65 37.52 28.96
C THR A 47 26.56 36.51 29.38
N VAL A 48 26.81 35.43 30.14
CA VAL A 48 27.11 35.33 31.59
C VAL A 48 25.89 35.61 32.50
N GLU A 49 25.22 34.50 32.85
CA GLU A 49 24.57 34.16 34.13
C GLU A 49 23.22 34.77 34.57
N PRO A 50 22.47 34.08 35.46
CA PRO A 50 21.00 33.99 35.39
C PRO A 50 20.28 34.75 36.53
N GLU A 51 19.04 34.34 36.81
CA GLU A 51 18.33 34.27 38.11
C GLU A 51 16.83 34.51 37.84
N THR A 52 16.00 33.46 37.84
CA THR A 52 14.55 33.59 38.01
C THR A 52 14.16 33.08 39.39
N THR A 53 14.27 33.94 40.39
CA THR A 53 13.65 33.73 41.69
C THR A 53 12.13 33.80 41.52
N GLY A 54 11.48 32.64 41.48
CA GLY A 54 10.03 32.50 41.67
C GLY A 54 9.77 32.11 43.12
N ASP A 55 8.94 32.88 43.80
CA ASP A 55 8.80 32.83 45.26
C ASP A 55 8.22 31.50 45.77
N GLY A 56 8.83 30.97 46.83
CA GLY A 56 8.29 29.83 47.56
C GLY A 56 7.32 30.29 48.64
N GLU A 57 6.10 29.77 48.62
CA GLU A 57 5.11 29.94 49.70
C GLU A 57 5.20 28.72 50.65
N PRO A 58 5.60 28.89 51.93
CA PRO A 58 5.70 27.79 52.88
C PRO A 58 4.50 27.75 53.83
N GLY A 59 3.59 26.82 53.58
CA GLY A 59 2.41 26.52 54.41
C GLY A 59 1.40 25.70 53.60
N ASP A 60 0.89 24.55 54.02
CA ASP A 60 1.14 23.80 55.26
C ASP A 60 1.41 22.32 54.94
N GLY A 61 2.25 21.69 55.76
CA GLY A 61 2.46 20.25 55.66
C GLY A 61 1.30 19.53 56.34
N ASP A 62 0.38 19.00 55.54
CA ASP A 62 -0.68 18.12 56.02
C ASP A 62 -0.31 16.66 55.73
N PRO A 63 0.26 15.92 56.69
CA PRO A 63 0.38 14.47 56.61
C PRO A 63 -0.98 13.87 57.02
N ASP A 64 -1.98 13.97 56.13
CA ASP A 64 -3.34 13.46 56.31
C ASP A 64 -3.30 12.05 56.94
N PRO A 65 -3.70 11.91 58.22
CA PRO A 65 -3.75 10.65 58.93
C PRO A 65 -5.21 10.19 59.08
N GLY A 66 -5.99 10.28 58.00
CA GLY A 66 -7.33 9.71 57.90
C GLY A 66 -8.44 10.66 58.28
N ASP A 67 -8.67 11.68 57.45
CA ASP A 67 -9.99 12.30 57.38
C ASP A 67 -11.00 11.28 56.81
N GLY A 68 -11.78 10.70 57.72
CA GLY A 68 -12.72 9.60 57.48
C GLY A 68 -14.00 10.00 56.75
N ASP A 69 -13.87 10.81 55.69
CA ASP A 69 -14.96 11.17 54.82
C ASP A 69 -15.22 10.03 53.82
N GLY A 70 -16.43 9.47 53.87
CA GLY A 70 -16.84 8.29 53.10
C GLY A 70 -17.14 8.58 51.62
N ASP A 71 -16.40 9.50 51.02
CA ASP A 71 -16.42 9.77 49.59
C ASP A 71 -15.51 8.74 48.90
N GLY A 72 -16.13 7.66 48.43
CA GLY A 72 -15.41 6.59 47.74
C GLY A 72 -14.65 7.13 46.54
N ASP A 73 -13.32 7.08 46.62
CA ASP A 73 -12.40 7.26 45.50
C ASP A 73 -12.91 6.39 44.33
N PRO A 74 -13.07 6.91 43.10
CA PRO A 74 -13.51 6.08 41.98
C PRO A 74 -12.58 4.85 41.86
N PRO A 75 -13.16 3.62 41.81
CA PRO A 75 -12.40 2.37 41.87
C PRO A 75 -11.25 2.41 40.86
N SER A 76 -10.03 2.30 41.39
CA SER A 76 -8.83 2.84 40.74
C SER A 76 -7.93 1.75 40.21
N CYS A 77 -8.22 1.32 38.98
CA CYS A 77 -7.44 0.38 38.17
C CYS A 77 -5.92 0.55 38.34
N GLY A 78 -5.29 -0.44 38.98
CA GLY A 78 -3.88 -0.51 39.35
C GLY A 78 -3.59 -0.51 40.86
N ASP A 79 -4.58 -0.66 41.75
CA ASP A 79 -4.39 -0.67 43.20
C ASP A 79 -4.12 -2.09 43.79
N GLY A 80 -4.34 -3.13 42.98
CA GLY A 80 -4.14 -4.54 43.31
C GLY A 80 -5.36 -5.28 43.87
N LEU A 81 -6.50 -4.61 44.06
CA LEU A 81 -7.78 -5.16 44.47
C LEU A 81 -8.73 -5.19 43.26
N VAL A 82 -9.67 -6.14 43.20
CA VAL A 82 -10.71 -6.12 42.16
C VAL A 82 -11.98 -5.54 42.76
N ASP A 83 -12.30 -4.31 42.37
CA ASP A 83 -13.47 -3.61 42.90
C ASP A 83 -14.80 -4.05 42.24
N PRO A 84 -15.97 -3.73 42.82
CA PRO A 84 -17.27 -4.22 42.33
C PRO A 84 -17.66 -3.85 40.89
N THR A 85 -16.92 -2.94 40.25
CA THR A 85 -17.11 -2.51 38.86
C THR A 85 -15.99 -2.97 37.92
N GLU A 86 -15.00 -3.71 38.43
CA GLU A 86 -13.86 -4.20 37.67
C GLU A 86 -13.97 -5.70 37.42
N ALA A 87 -13.43 -6.15 36.29
CA ALA A 87 -13.23 -7.56 35.99
C ALA A 87 -11.91 -8.09 36.58
N CYS A 88 -10.92 -7.21 36.70
CA CYS A 88 -9.56 -7.50 37.16
C CYS A 88 -8.84 -6.22 37.53
N ASP A 89 -7.73 -6.33 38.27
CA ASP A 89 -6.79 -5.23 38.50
C ASP A 89 -5.37 -5.71 38.24
N GLY A 90 -4.74 -5.19 37.18
CA GLY A 90 -3.35 -5.46 36.83
C GLY A 90 -2.99 -6.95 36.71
N SER A 91 -2.51 -7.55 37.82
CA SER A 91 -2.20 -8.99 37.92
C SER A 91 -3.21 -9.82 38.73
N ASN A 92 -4.14 -9.15 39.42
CA ASN A 92 -5.25 -9.74 40.14
C ASN A 92 -6.43 -9.98 39.18
N LEU A 93 -6.42 -11.14 38.51
CA LEU A 93 -7.40 -11.51 37.48
C LEU A 93 -8.72 -12.04 38.05
N ALA A 94 -9.09 -11.71 39.30
CA ALA A 94 -10.24 -12.26 40.03
C ALA A 94 -10.29 -13.81 40.14
N GLY A 95 -9.21 -14.51 39.79
CA GLY A 95 -9.16 -15.98 39.68
C GLY A 95 -9.54 -16.53 38.29
N GLU A 96 -9.87 -15.66 37.33
CA GLU A 96 -10.10 -16.03 35.94
C GLU A 96 -8.80 -16.38 35.21
N THR A 97 -8.97 -17.18 34.15
CA THR A 97 -7.92 -17.71 33.29
C THR A 97 -8.45 -17.79 31.86
N CYS A 98 -7.58 -17.94 30.87
CA CYS A 98 -8.01 -18.26 29.51
C CYS A 98 -8.94 -19.50 29.49
N VAL A 99 -8.66 -20.51 30.32
CA VAL A 99 -9.45 -21.75 30.38
C VAL A 99 -10.87 -21.53 30.92
N SER A 100 -11.03 -20.71 31.95
CA SER A 100 -12.37 -20.41 32.51
C SER A 100 -13.21 -19.51 31.59
N LEU A 101 -12.56 -18.66 30.79
CA LEU A 101 -13.21 -17.86 29.74
C LEU A 101 -13.48 -18.65 28.43
N GLY A 102 -13.16 -19.94 28.37
CA GLY A 102 -13.52 -20.84 27.26
C GLY A 102 -12.42 -21.10 26.21
N TYR A 103 -11.18 -20.69 26.47
CA TYR A 103 -10.02 -20.94 25.62
C TYR A 103 -9.30 -22.26 26.04
N ALA A 104 -8.41 -22.83 25.22
CA ALA A 104 -7.59 -24.00 25.59
C ALA A 104 -6.62 -23.69 26.73
N SER A 105 -5.93 -22.56 26.57
CA SER A 105 -4.69 -22.25 27.30
C SER A 105 -4.31 -20.78 27.06
N GLY A 106 -3.16 -20.38 27.61
CA GLY A 106 -2.59 -19.04 27.44
C GLY A 106 -2.45 -18.27 28.75
N THR A 107 -1.99 -17.04 28.64
CA THR A 107 -1.86 -16.10 29.74
C THR A 107 -2.94 -15.03 29.59
N LEU A 108 -3.89 -15.00 30.52
CA LEU A 108 -4.90 -13.95 30.57
C LEU A 108 -4.27 -12.67 31.13
N GLY A 109 -4.50 -11.54 30.48
CA GLY A 109 -4.11 -10.23 31.00
C GLY A 109 -5.31 -9.48 31.56
N CYS A 110 -5.05 -8.42 32.33
CA CYS A 110 -6.06 -7.40 32.61
C CYS A 110 -5.95 -6.27 31.59
N ALA A 111 -7.08 -5.82 31.03
CA ALA A 111 -7.05 -4.70 30.11
C ALA A 111 -6.77 -3.37 30.86
N PRO A 112 -6.18 -2.33 30.23
CA PRO A 112 -5.81 -1.09 30.91
C PRO A 112 -6.98 -0.24 31.46
N ASN A 113 -8.23 -0.67 31.22
CA ASN A 113 -9.45 -0.07 31.74
C ASN A 113 -10.03 -0.83 32.95
N CYS A 114 -9.44 -1.97 33.35
CA CYS A 114 -9.88 -2.91 34.40
C CYS A 114 -11.32 -3.46 34.28
N ALA A 115 -12.14 -2.96 33.34
CA ALA A 115 -13.50 -3.42 33.08
C ALA A 115 -13.57 -4.71 32.25
N ASP A 116 -12.49 -5.06 31.54
CA ASP A 116 -12.41 -6.22 30.64
C ASP A 116 -11.08 -6.99 30.84
N PHE A 117 -11.05 -8.25 30.41
CA PHE A 117 -9.81 -9.02 30.33
C PHE A 117 -9.12 -8.87 28.97
N ASP A 118 -7.80 -8.79 28.97
CA ASP A 118 -6.98 -8.92 27.77
C ASP A 118 -6.81 -10.40 27.41
N VAL A 119 -7.59 -10.84 26.42
CA VAL A 119 -7.57 -12.20 25.87
C VAL A 119 -6.56 -12.39 24.74
N SER A 120 -5.73 -11.40 24.41
CA SER A 120 -4.72 -11.51 23.33
C SER A 120 -3.68 -12.60 23.61
N GLY A 121 -3.40 -12.89 24.88
CA GLY A 121 -2.55 -13.98 25.33
C GLY A 121 -3.25 -15.35 25.46
N CYS A 122 -4.53 -15.46 25.11
CA CYS A 122 -5.31 -16.70 25.17
C CYS A 122 -5.38 -17.41 23.80
N SER A 123 -5.40 -18.75 23.82
CA SER A 123 -5.45 -19.61 22.63
C SER A 123 -6.70 -20.49 22.68
N SER A 124 -7.56 -20.45 21.67
CA SER A 124 -8.85 -21.22 21.66
C SER A 124 -8.65 -22.74 21.81
N ALA A 125 -9.72 -23.46 22.19
CA ALA A 125 -9.73 -24.92 22.35
C ALA A 125 -9.20 -25.69 21.13
N THR A 126 -9.46 -25.16 19.93
CA THR A 126 -8.97 -25.65 18.64
C THR A 126 -7.72 -24.86 18.20
N CYS A 127 -7.73 -23.54 18.30
CA CYS A 127 -6.67 -22.66 17.77
C CYS A 127 -5.31 -22.78 18.49
N GLY A 128 -4.28 -23.11 17.73
CA GLY A 128 -2.90 -23.32 18.18
C GLY A 128 -2.52 -24.80 18.34
N ASN A 129 -3.33 -25.73 17.82
CA ASN A 129 -3.11 -27.17 17.90
C ASN A 129 -2.32 -27.75 16.70
N ALA A 130 -1.99 -26.91 15.71
CA ALA A 130 -1.36 -27.21 14.43
C ALA A 130 -2.19 -28.09 13.47
N VAL A 131 -3.52 -28.07 13.62
CA VAL A 131 -4.53 -28.64 12.72
C VAL A 131 -5.61 -27.60 12.53
N ILE A 132 -6.06 -27.40 11.30
CA ILE A 132 -7.15 -26.44 11.01
C ILE A 132 -8.48 -27.17 11.21
N ASP A 133 -9.18 -26.85 12.29
CA ASP A 133 -10.47 -27.44 12.64
C ASP A 133 -11.65 -26.75 11.92
N ASP A 134 -12.85 -27.34 12.02
CA ASP A 134 -14.04 -26.85 11.31
C ASP A 134 -14.50 -25.49 11.87
N GLY A 135 -14.29 -24.43 11.09
CA GLY A 135 -14.53 -23.03 11.49
C GLY A 135 -13.28 -22.16 11.52
N GLU A 136 -12.08 -22.74 11.37
CA GLU A 136 -10.82 -22.00 11.40
C GLU A 136 -10.31 -21.63 10.00
N LEU A 137 -9.70 -20.45 9.91
CA LEU A 137 -9.04 -19.94 8.71
C LEU A 137 -7.56 -20.32 8.65
N CYS A 138 -6.94 -20.55 9.80
CA CYS A 138 -5.56 -20.95 10.00
C CYS A 138 -5.39 -21.55 11.40
N ASP A 139 -4.28 -22.24 11.66
CA ASP A 139 -3.83 -22.61 12.99
C ASP A 139 -2.31 -22.44 13.09
N GLY A 140 -1.85 -21.40 13.80
CA GLY A 140 -0.42 -21.14 13.98
C GLY A 140 0.35 -21.06 12.65
N PRO A 141 1.24 -22.03 12.33
CA PRO A 141 1.95 -22.09 11.05
C PRO A 141 1.13 -22.68 9.89
N GLU A 142 -0.02 -23.32 10.16
CA GLU A 142 -0.90 -23.87 9.12
C GLU A 142 -1.84 -22.79 8.60
N LEU A 143 -1.55 -22.30 7.39
CA LEU A 143 -2.22 -21.14 6.78
C LEU A 143 -3.10 -21.53 5.57
N GLN A 144 -3.48 -22.80 5.42
CA GLN A 144 -4.13 -23.35 4.21
C GLN A 144 -3.34 -23.10 2.90
N GLY A 145 -2.01 -22.93 3.00
CA GLY A 145 -1.17 -22.53 1.88
C GLY A 145 -1.32 -21.06 1.46
N GLN A 146 -2.02 -20.23 2.24
CA GLN A 146 -2.01 -18.78 2.04
C GLN A 146 -0.64 -18.19 2.38
N THR A 147 -0.35 -17.08 1.71
CA THR A 147 0.87 -16.28 1.85
C THR A 147 0.48 -14.81 1.74
N CYS A 148 1.35 -13.90 2.18
CA CYS A 148 1.13 -12.47 1.96
C CYS A 148 0.86 -12.15 0.47
N ALA A 149 1.58 -12.82 -0.44
CA ALA A 149 1.39 -12.67 -1.88
C ALA A 149 0.02 -13.16 -2.39
N SER A 150 -0.56 -14.22 -1.82
CA SER A 150 -1.87 -14.73 -2.27
C SER A 150 -3.06 -13.91 -1.76
N ILE A 151 -2.87 -13.09 -0.72
CA ILE A 151 -3.90 -12.21 -0.15
C ILE A 151 -3.74 -10.72 -0.54
N GLY A 152 -2.72 -10.38 -1.35
CA GLY A 152 -2.61 -9.07 -2.02
C GLY A 152 -1.38 -8.21 -1.69
N PHE A 153 -0.49 -8.68 -0.81
CA PHE A 153 0.77 -7.99 -0.48
C PHE A 153 1.91 -8.36 -1.44
N ALA A 154 3.06 -7.68 -1.33
CA ALA A 154 4.25 -8.03 -2.11
C ALA A 154 4.92 -9.34 -1.67
N GLY A 155 4.95 -9.56 -0.35
CA GLY A 155 5.62 -10.70 0.25
C GLY A 155 5.63 -10.56 1.77
N GLY A 156 6.63 -11.16 2.42
CA GLY A 156 6.74 -11.20 3.87
C GLY A 156 6.20 -12.49 4.48
N GLN A 157 6.11 -12.50 5.81
CA GLN A 157 5.65 -13.65 6.60
C GLN A 157 4.19 -13.44 7.00
N LEU A 158 3.31 -14.29 6.47
CA LEU A 158 1.92 -14.35 6.91
C LEU A 158 1.85 -15.10 8.25
N GLY A 159 1.05 -14.61 9.19
CA GLY A 159 0.77 -15.29 10.46
C GLY A 159 -0.69 -15.68 10.60
N CYS A 160 -1.01 -16.36 11.69
CA CYS A 160 -2.37 -16.63 12.13
C CYS A 160 -2.64 -15.85 13.42
N ASN A 161 -3.78 -15.16 13.53
CA ASN A 161 -4.13 -14.48 14.78
C ASN A 161 -4.52 -15.49 15.87
N PRO A 162 -4.37 -15.15 17.17
CA PRO A 162 -4.72 -16.05 18.30
C PRO A 162 -6.17 -16.53 18.36
N ASN A 163 -7.05 -15.97 17.52
CA ASN A 163 -8.45 -16.38 17.38
C ASN A 163 -8.70 -17.37 16.23
N CYS A 164 -7.72 -17.64 15.36
CA CYS A 164 -7.81 -18.48 14.16
C CYS A 164 -8.93 -18.12 13.15
N LEU A 165 -9.57 -16.95 13.31
CA LEU A 165 -10.62 -16.43 12.42
C LEU A 165 -10.11 -15.41 11.40
N SER A 166 -8.84 -15.03 11.48
CA SER A 166 -8.19 -14.12 10.53
C SER A 166 -6.68 -14.32 10.49
N PHE A 167 -6.06 -13.97 9.36
CA PHE A 167 -4.61 -13.95 9.22
C PHE A 167 -4.01 -12.70 9.88
N ASP A 168 -2.83 -12.87 10.48
CA ASP A 168 -1.97 -11.76 10.88
C ASP A 168 -1.15 -11.30 9.66
N VAL A 169 -1.39 -10.06 9.24
CA VAL A 169 -0.72 -9.43 8.10
C VAL A 169 0.39 -8.45 8.52
N SER A 170 0.70 -8.34 9.82
CA SER A 170 1.72 -7.44 10.33
C SER A 170 3.14 -7.77 9.84
N GLY A 171 3.39 -9.04 9.50
CA GLY A 171 4.61 -9.51 8.86
C GLY A 171 4.62 -9.44 7.33
N CYS A 172 3.52 -8.97 6.70
CA CYS A 172 3.46 -8.76 5.27
C CYS A 172 4.09 -7.41 4.85
N VAL A 173 4.61 -7.37 3.63
CA VAL A 173 5.27 -6.20 3.03
C VAL A 173 4.42 -5.68 1.88
N ASP A 174 4.13 -4.38 1.86
CA ASP A 174 3.45 -3.71 0.74
C ASP A 174 4.39 -3.55 -0.47
N ALA A 175 3.85 -3.68 -1.68
CA ALA A 175 4.62 -3.46 -2.91
C ALA A 175 5.09 -2.00 -3.01
N THR A 176 6.41 -1.79 -3.06
CA THR A 176 7.01 -0.45 -2.96
C THR A 176 7.63 -0.01 -4.28
N CYS A 177 6.77 0.53 -5.16
CA CYS A 177 7.16 1.05 -6.46
C CYS A 177 8.32 2.04 -6.42
N GLY A 178 9.41 1.68 -7.09
CA GLY A 178 10.67 2.42 -7.18
C GLY A 178 11.84 1.80 -6.39
N ASN A 179 11.70 0.58 -5.85
CA ASN A 179 12.75 -0.10 -5.08
C ASN A 179 13.68 -1.01 -5.92
N GLY A 180 13.36 -1.23 -7.19
CA GLY A 180 14.11 -2.03 -8.17
C GLY A 180 13.73 -3.53 -8.22
N VAL A 181 12.80 -3.99 -7.39
CA VAL A 181 12.30 -5.37 -7.32
C VAL A 181 10.85 -5.37 -7.82
N ILE A 182 10.47 -6.34 -8.65
CA ILE A 182 9.07 -6.51 -9.04
C ILE A 182 8.41 -7.41 -8.01
N GLU A 183 7.44 -6.87 -7.27
CA GLU A 183 6.78 -7.59 -6.18
C GLU A 183 5.26 -7.37 -6.14
N GLY A 184 4.52 -8.35 -5.58
CA GLY A 184 3.07 -8.29 -5.47
C GLY A 184 2.33 -8.13 -6.79
N SER A 185 1.75 -6.95 -7.00
CA SER A 185 0.91 -6.61 -8.17
C SER A 185 1.61 -5.75 -9.22
N GLU A 186 2.91 -5.52 -9.08
CA GLU A 186 3.71 -4.72 -10.00
C GLU A 186 3.98 -5.48 -11.30
N VAL A 187 3.95 -4.77 -12.43
CA VAL A 187 4.39 -5.31 -13.74
C VAL A 187 5.84 -4.97 -14.05
N CYS A 188 6.38 -3.97 -13.35
CA CYS A 188 7.74 -3.46 -13.44
C CYS A 188 8.05 -2.63 -12.20
N ASP A 189 9.33 -2.41 -11.91
CA ASP A 189 9.78 -1.41 -10.94
C ASP A 189 10.97 -0.64 -11.53
N GLY A 190 10.80 0.68 -11.74
CA GLY A 190 11.87 1.55 -12.21
C GLY A 190 12.52 1.07 -13.51
N ASN A 191 13.74 0.54 -13.41
CA ASN A 191 14.50 -0.05 -14.53
C ASN A 191 14.31 -1.58 -14.66
N ASN A 192 13.74 -2.24 -13.66
CA ASN A 192 13.38 -3.65 -13.70
C ASN A 192 12.06 -3.81 -14.45
N LEU A 193 12.16 -4.03 -15.76
CA LEU A 193 11.00 -4.14 -16.66
C LEU A 193 10.44 -5.58 -16.78
N GLY A 194 10.90 -6.53 -15.95
CA GLY A 194 10.42 -7.91 -15.99
C GLY A 194 10.73 -8.64 -17.30
N GLY A 195 11.77 -8.19 -18.03
CA GLY A 195 12.10 -8.66 -19.37
C GLY A 195 11.25 -8.04 -20.49
N GLN A 196 10.32 -7.13 -20.19
CA GLN A 196 9.55 -6.41 -21.20
C GLN A 196 10.39 -5.35 -21.91
N THR A 197 10.06 -5.12 -23.17
CA THR A 197 10.70 -4.18 -24.08
C THR A 197 9.64 -3.50 -24.94
N CYS A 198 9.99 -2.44 -25.66
CA CYS A 198 9.06 -1.86 -26.64
C CYS A 198 8.56 -2.91 -27.66
N ALA A 199 9.41 -3.86 -28.07
CA ALA A 199 9.06 -4.98 -28.95
C ALA A 199 7.97 -5.89 -28.36
N THR A 200 8.07 -6.27 -27.08
CA THR A 200 7.04 -7.11 -26.44
C THR A 200 5.74 -6.35 -26.20
N GLN A 201 5.80 -5.02 -26.11
CA GLN A 201 4.63 -4.13 -26.04
C GLN A 201 4.02 -3.78 -27.42
N GLY A 202 4.53 -4.36 -28.52
CA GLY A 202 3.98 -4.16 -29.88
C GLY A 202 4.54 -2.97 -30.66
N PHE A 203 5.62 -2.35 -30.19
CA PHE A 203 6.34 -1.26 -30.86
C PHE A 203 7.59 -1.82 -31.55
N ALA A 204 8.15 -1.12 -32.54
CA ALA A 204 9.33 -1.59 -33.25
C ALA A 204 10.65 -1.52 -32.43
N GLY A 205 10.71 -0.59 -31.48
CA GLY A 205 11.91 -0.34 -30.68
C GLY A 205 11.78 0.88 -29.77
N GLY A 206 12.91 1.46 -29.37
CA GLY A 206 12.97 2.58 -28.43
C GLY A 206 13.19 2.14 -26.98
N SER A 207 12.97 3.06 -26.03
CA SER A 207 13.17 2.83 -24.60
C SER A 207 11.83 2.67 -23.90
N LEU A 208 11.56 1.46 -23.40
CA LEU A 208 10.44 1.22 -22.49
C LEU A 208 10.82 1.72 -21.10
N LEU A 209 9.87 2.29 -20.37
CA LEU A 209 10.05 2.71 -18.98
C LEU A 209 8.93 2.12 -18.13
N CYS A 210 9.19 1.92 -16.84
CA CYS A 210 8.11 1.65 -15.90
C CYS A 210 7.32 2.95 -15.64
N ASN A 211 6.00 2.86 -15.45
CA ASN A 211 5.21 4.00 -14.97
C ASN A 211 5.49 4.24 -13.48
N GLY A 212 5.36 5.48 -13.00
CA GLY A 212 5.56 5.83 -11.58
C GLY A 212 4.51 5.27 -10.60
N SER A 213 3.62 4.39 -11.09
CA SER A 213 2.67 3.61 -10.29
C SER A 213 2.94 2.10 -10.34
N CYS A 214 3.94 1.64 -11.10
CA CYS A 214 4.33 0.23 -11.29
C CYS A 214 3.24 -0.75 -11.78
N THR A 215 2.02 -0.26 -12.04
CA THR A 215 0.88 -1.00 -12.61
C THR A 215 0.88 -1.08 -14.15
N GLY A 216 1.86 -0.48 -14.81
CA GLY A 216 1.91 -0.40 -16.27
C GLY A 216 3.23 0.15 -16.81
N PHE A 217 3.46 -0.05 -18.10
CA PHE A 217 4.62 0.49 -18.80
C PHE A 217 4.31 1.83 -19.46
N ASN A 218 5.28 2.74 -19.40
CA ASN A 218 5.27 3.97 -20.16
C ASN A 218 5.94 3.74 -21.53
N THR A 219 5.13 3.79 -22.58
CA THR A 219 5.53 3.57 -23.98
C THR A 219 5.86 4.86 -24.74
N ALA A 220 5.89 6.02 -24.08
CA ALA A 220 6.20 7.29 -24.74
C ALA A 220 7.65 7.36 -25.28
N GLY A 221 8.56 6.55 -24.74
CA GLY A 221 9.92 6.35 -25.27
C GLY A 221 10.03 5.25 -26.34
N CYS A 222 8.93 4.53 -26.63
CA CYS A 222 8.89 3.53 -27.67
C CYS A 222 8.62 4.16 -29.04
N THR A 223 9.27 3.64 -30.06
CA THR A 223 9.05 4.01 -31.45
C THR A 223 8.18 2.97 -32.12
N ASN A 224 7.11 3.41 -32.80
CA ASN A 224 6.34 2.56 -33.72
C ASN A 224 7.13 2.11 -34.96
N GLY A 225 8.42 2.48 -35.03
CA GLY A 225 9.40 2.20 -36.07
C GLY A 225 8.82 1.92 -37.42
N SER A 226 8.43 3.00 -38.08
CA SER A 226 8.64 3.06 -39.50
C SER A 226 10.17 3.04 -39.70
N GLY A 227 10.72 1.84 -39.98
CA GLY A 227 12.17 1.57 -39.97
C GLY A 227 12.91 2.21 -41.14
N ASP A 228 14.17 1.87 -41.41
CA ASP A 228 14.81 2.44 -42.60
C ASP A 228 14.09 1.97 -43.88
N CYS A 229 13.77 2.92 -44.76
CA CYS A 229 13.11 2.64 -46.05
C CYS A 229 14.01 1.77 -46.95
N CYS A 230 15.33 1.83 -46.71
CA CYS A 230 16.37 1.10 -47.42
C CYS A 230 16.62 -0.33 -46.91
N THR A 231 15.95 -0.78 -45.84
CA THR A 231 16.17 -2.12 -45.26
C THR A 231 14.87 -2.82 -44.90
N ASP A 232 14.83 -4.14 -45.07
CA ASP A 232 13.81 -4.99 -44.45
C ASP A 232 13.92 -4.79 -42.94
N ASN A 233 12.89 -4.19 -42.36
CA ASN A 233 12.88 -3.77 -40.96
C ASN A 233 11.88 -4.56 -40.11
N GLY A 234 11.03 -5.39 -40.74
CA GLY A 234 10.09 -6.27 -40.04
C GLY A 234 8.88 -5.58 -39.40
N TYR A 235 8.65 -4.28 -39.64
CA TYR A 235 7.53 -3.51 -39.09
C TYR A 235 6.78 -2.76 -40.20
N PRO A 236 5.50 -2.37 -40.01
CA PRO A 236 4.78 -1.61 -41.03
C PRO A 236 5.33 -0.17 -41.17
N GLY A 237 5.66 0.23 -42.41
CA GLY A 237 6.10 1.58 -42.77
C GLY A 237 7.61 1.83 -42.72
N CYS A 238 8.04 3.04 -43.12
CA CYS A 238 9.44 3.47 -43.06
C CYS A 238 9.65 4.95 -42.67
N GLN A 239 10.84 5.29 -42.20
CA GLN A 239 11.18 6.52 -41.48
C GLN A 239 10.96 7.81 -42.27
N VAL A 240 10.86 7.72 -43.61
CA VAL A 240 10.65 8.88 -44.50
C VAL A 240 9.17 8.91 -44.92
N PRO A 241 8.33 9.84 -44.40
CA PRO A 241 6.88 9.80 -44.65
C PRO A 241 6.49 9.93 -46.12
N SER A 242 7.28 10.59 -46.96
CA SER A 242 7.02 10.67 -48.40
C SER A 242 7.27 9.34 -49.13
N ILE A 243 8.29 8.58 -48.71
CA ILE A 243 8.56 7.24 -49.26
C ILE A 243 7.52 6.26 -48.73
N GLN A 244 7.27 6.25 -47.42
CA GLN A 244 6.22 5.43 -46.81
C GLN A 244 4.87 5.67 -47.52
N ASN A 245 4.38 6.91 -47.61
CA ASN A 245 3.09 7.20 -48.25
C ASN A 245 3.02 6.77 -49.73
N CYS A 246 4.14 6.82 -50.45
CA CYS A 246 4.22 6.32 -51.81
C CYS A 246 4.13 4.77 -51.85
N VAL A 247 4.93 4.08 -51.04
CA VAL A 247 4.92 2.61 -50.97
C VAL A 247 3.57 2.09 -50.45
N CYS A 248 2.98 2.69 -49.41
CA CYS A 248 1.62 2.33 -48.93
C CYS A 248 0.54 2.47 -50.02
N ALA A 249 0.72 3.39 -50.97
CA ALA A 249 -0.22 3.62 -52.07
C ALA A 249 -0.03 2.64 -53.23
N LEU A 250 1.15 2.02 -53.34
CA LEU A 250 1.45 0.92 -54.27
C LEU A 250 1.04 -0.43 -53.68
N ASP A 251 1.43 -0.70 -52.43
CA ASP A 251 1.05 -1.89 -51.67
C ASP A 251 0.74 -1.54 -50.20
N PRO A 252 -0.54 -1.64 -49.77
CA PRO A 252 -0.93 -1.47 -48.37
C PRO A 252 -0.28 -2.46 -47.40
N TYR A 253 0.16 -3.65 -47.86
CA TYR A 253 0.83 -4.65 -47.02
C TYR A 253 2.04 -4.06 -46.28
N CYS A 254 2.80 -3.20 -46.97
CA CYS A 254 3.98 -2.52 -46.44
C CYS A 254 3.68 -1.61 -45.24
N CYS A 255 2.42 -1.19 -45.04
CA CYS A 255 2.01 -0.23 -44.03
C CYS A 255 0.95 -0.77 -43.06
N ASP A 256 0.28 -1.86 -43.40
CA ASP A 256 -0.68 -2.57 -42.54
C ASP A 256 -0.10 -3.85 -41.90
N THR A 257 0.96 -4.44 -42.48
CA THR A 257 1.49 -5.75 -42.05
C THR A 257 2.99 -5.78 -41.81
N LEU A 258 3.83 -5.51 -42.82
CA LEU A 258 5.29 -5.63 -42.70
C LEU A 258 6.05 -4.93 -43.83
N TRP A 259 7.12 -4.22 -43.50
CA TRP A 259 8.07 -3.68 -44.48
C TRP A 259 9.19 -4.68 -44.77
N ASP A 260 8.93 -5.56 -45.74
CA ASP A 260 9.85 -6.60 -46.21
C ASP A 260 10.78 -6.11 -47.34
N SER A 261 11.55 -7.02 -47.94
CA SER A 261 12.40 -6.69 -49.09
C SER A 261 11.66 -6.20 -50.34
N LEU A 262 10.37 -6.54 -50.54
CA LEU A 262 9.58 -6.02 -51.66
C LEU A 262 9.19 -4.56 -51.39
N CYS A 263 8.89 -4.21 -50.15
CA CYS A 263 8.67 -2.83 -49.73
C CYS A 263 9.93 -1.96 -49.91
N VAL A 264 11.12 -2.53 -49.68
CA VAL A 264 12.41 -1.86 -49.97
C VAL A 264 12.64 -1.68 -51.46
N ASP A 265 12.37 -2.71 -52.29
CA ASP A 265 12.49 -2.59 -53.74
C ASP A 265 11.55 -1.51 -54.29
N ALA A 266 10.27 -1.49 -53.86
CA ALA A 266 9.32 -0.44 -54.21
C ALA A 266 9.76 0.95 -53.72
N ALA A 267 10.35 1.03 -52.52
CA ALA A 267 10.91 2.27 -51.99
C ALA A 267 11.99 2.85 -52.91
N ILE A 268 12.94 2.02 -53.36
CA ILE A 268 14.08 2.42 -54.19
C ILE A 268 13.64 2.71 -55.63
N PHE A 269 12.96 1.77 -56.28
CA PHE A 269 12.73 1.81 -57.73
C PHE A 269 11.49 2.61 -58.14
N ASP A 270 10.41 2.56 -57.36
CA ASP A 270 9.14 3.22 -57.71
C ASP A 270 8.95 4.56 -56.96
N CYS A 271 9.42 4.63 -55.71
CA CYS A 271 9.24 5.80 -54.84
C CYS A 271 10.48 6.69 -54.68
N GLY A 272 11.64 6.31 -55.22
CA GLY A 272 12.84 7.14 -55.28
C GLY A 272 13.55 7.36 -53.94
N ALA A 273 13.50 6.37 -53.04
CA ALA A 273 14.33 6.35 -51.84
C ALA A 273 15.82 6.35 -52.22
N VAL A 274 16.63 7.10 -51.46
CA VAL A 274 18.07 7.19 -51.68
C VAL A 274 18.78 6.32 -50.65
N CYS A 275 19.39 5.25 -51.16
CA CYS A 275 20.16 4.23 -50.45
C CYS A 275 21.52 4.07 -51.16
#